data_AF-A0A931I8D2-F1
#
_entry.id   AF-A0A931I8D2-F1
#
_cell.length_a   1.000
_cell.length_b   1.000
_cell.length_c   1.000
_cell.angle_alpha   90.00
_cell.angle_beta   90.00
_cell.angle_gamma   90.00
#
_symmetry.space_group_name_H-M   'P 1'
#
loop_
_entity.id
_entity.type
_entity.pdbx_description
1 polymer ?
#
loop_
_entity_poly.entity_id
_entity_poly.type
_entity_poly.pdbx_seq_one_letter_code
_entity_poly.pdbx_strand_id
1 'polypeptide(L)'
;MASPESFKPSTHPALLAGSTPRAIHDALVGEEQAEFLRRYSEEMSAAAESLDLTGVLAVLAAFRRIAEITQRHGAEAHLRMLRQVADLKAGRAVETIGAAEHRALINARLGR
;
A
#
# COMPACT_ATOMS: atom_id res chain seq x y z
N MET A 1 -2.51 22.19 40.44
CA MET A 1 -3.28 22.47 39.21
C MET A 1 -2.30 22.39 38.05
N ALA A 2 -2.16 21.23 37.41
CA ALA A 2 -1.27 21.05 36.26
C ALA A 2 -2.05 21.36 34.98
N SER A 3 -1.54 22.30 34.17
CA SER A 3 -2.11 22.69 32.88
C SER A 3 -1.98 21.56 31.86
N PRO A 4 -2.98 21.33 30.98
CA PRO A 4 -2.88 20.32 29.94
C PRO A 4 -1.94 20.79 28.83
N GLU A 5 -0.93 19.98 28.52
CA GLU A 5 -0.03 20.22 27.40
C GLU A 5 -0.82 20.22 26.08
N SER A 6 -0.63 21.31 25.33
CA SER A 6 -1.26 21.54 24.04
C SER A 6 -0.66 20.57 23.02
N PHE A 7 -1.46 19.60 22.56
CA PHE A 7 -1.07 18.63 21.55
C PHE A 7 -0.89 19.37 20.20
N LYS A 8 0.36 19.65 19.82
CA LYS A 8 0.65 20.22 18.49
C LYS A 8 0.49 19.11 17.45
N PRO A 9 -0.35 19.28 16.41
CA PRO A 9 -0.39 18.31 15.32
C PRO A 9 0.94 18.37 14.56
N SER A 10 1.68 17.27 14.55
CA SER A 10 2.94 17.16 13.83
C SER A 10 2.73 17.37 12.33
N THR A 11 3.45 18.32 11.74
CA THR A 11 3.53 18.56 10.29
C THR A 11 4.35 17.46 9.62
N HIS A 12 3.85 16.22 9.62
CA HIS A 12 4.32 15.19 8.71
C HIS A 12 3.44 15.23 7.44
N PRO A 13 4.00 15.05 6.24
CA PRO A 13 3.16 14.86 5.05
C PRO A 13 2.19 13.71 5.34
N ALA A 14 0.90 13.99 5.21
CA ALA A 14 -0.18 13.15 5.72
C ALA A 14 -0.29 11.84 4.94
N LEU A 15 0.55 10.83 5.22
CA LEU A 15 0.41 9.49 4.66
C LEU A 15 0.99 8.43 5.63
N LEU A 16 0.29 8.17 6.72
CA LEU A 16 0.20 6.82 7.23
C LEU A 16 -1.28 6.47 7.09
N ALA A 17 -1.59 5.42 6.32
CA ALA A 17 -2.92 4.81 6.42
C ALA A 17 -3.21 4.66 7.92
N GLY A 18 -4.36 5.17 8.37
CA GLY A 18 -4.78 4.93 9.74
C GLY A 18 -4.60 3.44 10.04
N SER A 19 -4.11 3.07 11.22
CA SER A 19 -3.86 1.67 11.58
C SER A 19 -5.15 0.82 11.63
N THR A 20 -6.30 1.42 11.35
CA THR A 20 -7.59 0.78 11.34
C THR A 20 -7.77 -0.05 10.06
N PRO A 21 -8.46 -1.21 10.12
CA PRO A 21 -8.76 -2.01 8.94
C PRO A 21 -9.46 -1.21 7.83
N ARG A 22 -10.35 -0.29 8.20
CA ARG A 22 -11.05 0.59 7.26
C ARG A 22 -10.11 1.54 6.52
N ALA A 23 -9.20 2.19 7.23
CA ALA A 23 -8.27 3.12 6.60
C ALA A 23 -7.25 2.39 5.70
N ILE A 24 -6.88 1.15 6.05
CA ILE A 24 -6.09 0.29 5.17
C ILE A 24 -6.88 -0.03 3.89
N HIS A 25 -8.13 -0.50 4.03
CA HIS A 25 -9.00 -0.81 2.89
C HIS A 25 -9.15 0.37 1.92
N ASP A 26 -9.48 1.55 2.45
CA ASP A 26 -9.75 2.75 1.65
C ASP A 26 -8.50 3.27 0.92
N ALA A 27 -7.30 2.86 1.36
CA ALA A 27 -6.03 3.21 0.75
C ALA A 27 -5.51 2.19 -0.29
N LEU A 28 -6.13 1.01 -0.38
CA LEU A 28 -5.83 0.01 -1.41
C LEU A 28 -6.62 0.32 -2.69
N VAL A 29 -6.26 -0.33 -3.81
CA VAL A 29 -6.95 -0.12 -5.09
C VAL A 29 -7.29 -1.44 -5.78
N GLY A 30 -8.40 -1.45 -6.52
CA GLY A 30 -8.78 -2.56 -7.40
C GLY A 30 -8.82 -3.91 -6.69
N GLU A 31 -8.09 -4.88 -7.23
CA GLU A 31 -8.04 -6.27 -6.74
C GLU A 31 -7.53 -6.38 -5.30
N GLU A 32 -6.67 -5.46 -4.85
CA GLU A 32 -6.08 -5.50 -3.50
C GLU A 32 -7.13 -5.23 -2.42
N GLN A 33 -8.15 -4.41 -2.71
CA GLN A 33 -9.27 -4.19 -1.79
C GLN A 33 -10.07 -5.48 -1.57
N ALA A 34 -10.38 -6.18 -2.67
CA ALA A 34 -11.11 -7.44 -2.63
C ALA A 34 -10.30 -8.53 -1.91
N GLU A 35 -8.99 -8.61 -2.18
CA GLU A 35 -8.11 -9.56 -1.49
C GLU A 35 -8.01 -9.26 0.01
N PHE A 36 -7.87 -7.97 0.38
CA PHE A 36 -7.83 -7.57 1.78
C PHE A 36 -9.10 -7.99 2.51
N LEU A 37 -10.27 -7.67 1.95
CA LEU A 37 -11.54 -8.00 2.59
C LEU A 37 -11.71 -9.50 2.78
N ARG A 38 -11.38 -10.30 1.75
CA ARG A 38 -11.44 -11.77 1.82
C ARG A 38 -10.52 -12.30 2.92
N ARG A 39 -9.23 -11.97 2.87
CA ARG A 39 -8.24 -12.49 3.84
C ARG A 39 -8.51 -12.01 5.26
N TYR A 40 -8.91 -10.75 5.43
CA TYR A 40 -9.27 -10.22 6.74
C TYR A 40 -10.48 -10.95 7.32
N SER A 41 -11.50 -11.22 6.50
CA SER A 41 -12.67 -11.99 6.95
C SER A 41 -12.33 -13.43 7.35
N GLU A 42 -11.48 -14.11 6.58
CA GLU A 42 -11.01 -15.47 6.87
C GLU A 42 -10.27 -15.54 8.21
N GLU A 43 -9.32 -14.64 8.44
CA GLU A 43 -8.55 -14.61 9.69
C GLU A 43 -9.41 -14.16 10.88
N MET A 44 -10.38 -13.26 10.68
CA MET A 44 -11.31 -12.87 11.74
C MET A 44 -12.22 -14.04 12.16
N SER A 45 -12.68 -14.86 11.21
CA SER A 45 -13.43 -16.08 11.52
C SER A 45 -12.57 -17.08 12.28
N ALA A 46 -11.33 -17.33 11.85
CA ALA A 46 -10.41 -18.23 12.55
C ALA A 46 -10.08 -17.72 13.97
N ALA A 47 -9.89 -16.41 14.14
CA ALA A 47 -9.64 -15.79 15.44
C ALA A 47 -10.85 -15.87 16.38
N ALA A 48 -12.08 -15.81 15.85
CA ALA A 48 -13.28 -15.96 16.66
C ALA A 48 -13.39 -17.35 17.31
N GLU A 49 -12.88 -18.39 16.62
CA GLU A 49 -12.88 -19.77 17.12
C GLU A 49 -11.70 -20.07 18.05
N SER A 50 -10.52 -19.54 17.74
CA SER A 50 -9.26 -19.85 18.42
C SER A 50 -8.85 -18.85 19.52
N LEU A 51 -9.47 -17.66 19.54
CA LEU A 51 -9.05 -16.49 20.32
C LEU A 51 -7.61 -16.02 20.02
N ASP A 52 -7.03 -16.45 18.89
CA ASP A 52 -5.72 -16.02 18.43
C ASP A 52 -5.85 -14.99 17.30
N LEU A 53 -5.36 -13.77 17.54
CA LEU A 53 -5.39 -12.66 16.57
C LEU A 53 -4.12 -12.58 15.71
N THR A 54 -3.18 -13.51 15.87
CA THR A 54 -1.89 -13.48 15.15
C THR A 54 -2.10 -13.39 13.64
N GLY A 55 -3.02 -14.17 13.07
CA GLY A 55 -3.35 -14.13 11.65
C GLY A 55 -3.93 -12.79 11.20
N VAL A 56 -4.88 -12.24 11.98
CA VAL A 56 -5.48 -10.92 11.72
C VAL A 56 -4.42 -9.82 11.70
N LEU A 57 -3.52 -9.81 12.69
CA LEU A 57 -2.44 -8.82 12.78
C LEU A 57 -1.44 -8.95 11.62
N ALA A 58 -1.15 -10.17 11.18
CA ALA A 58 -0.29 -10.42 10.02
C ALA A 58 -0.91 -9.87 8.72
N VAL A 59 -2.21 -10.08 8.51
CA VAL A 59 -2.94 -9.50 7.36
C VAL A 59 -2.90 -7.98 7.41
N LEU A 60 -3.21 -7.36 8.56
CA LEU A 60 -3.17 -5.90 8.69
C LEU A 60 -1.77 -5.32 8.41
N ALA A 61 -0.72 -5.97 8.91
CA ALA A 61 0.65 -5.54 8.66
C ALA A 61 1.04 -5.62 7.17
N ALA A 62 0.67 -6.71 6.50
CA ALA A 62 0.94 -6.91 5.08
C ALA A 62 0.25 -5.85 4.21
N PHE A 63 -1.06 -5.66 4.39
CA PHE A 63 -1.83 -4.73 3.59
C PHE A 63 -1.59 -3.26 3.93
N ARG A 64 -1.20 -2.94 5.18
CA ARG A 64 -0.72 -1.58 5.50
C ARG A 64 0.51 -1.23 4.67
N ARG A 65 1.46 -2.16 4.50
CA ARG A 65 2.65 -1.93 3.68
C ARG A 65 2.28 -1.69 2.21
N ILE A 66 1.31 -2.42 1.67
CA ILE A 66 0.81 -2.22 0.30
C ILE A 66 0.16 -0.83 0.17
N ALA A 67 -0.69 -0.47 1.13
CA ALA A 67 -1.35 0.84 1.17
C ALA A 67 -0.33 2.00 1.26
N GLU A 68 0.74 1.85 2.04
CA GLU A 68 1.83 2.84 2.12
C GLU A 68 2.56 3.01 0.78
N ILE A 69 2.85 1.90 0.08
CA ILE A 69 3.49 1.93 -1.24
C ILE A 69 2.56 2.61 -2.26
N THR A 70 1.29 2.21 -2.29
CA THR A 70 0.25 2.74 -3.19
C THR A 70 0.10 4.24 -3.01
N GLN A 71 0.03 4.72 -1.77
CA GLN A 71 -0.06 6.14 -1.45
C GLN A 71 1.18 6.94 -1.87
N ARG A 72 2.39 6.38 -1.67
CA ARG A 72 3.65 7.07 -2.05
C ARG A 72 3.80 7.23 -3.56
N HIS A 73 3.42 6.22 -4.34
CA HIS A 73 3.55 6.25 -5.80
C HIS A 73 2.32 6.87 -6.50
N GLY A 74 1.19 6.97 -5.79
CA GLY A 74 -0.09 7.38 -6.32
C GLY A 74 -0.85 6.21 -6.95
N ALA A 75 -2.17 6.21 -6.78
CA ALA A 75 -3.07 5.15 -7.25
C ALA A 75 -2.87 4.82 -8.75
N GLU A 76 -2.73 5.85 -9.59
CA GLU A 76 -2.53 5.68 -11.03
C GLU A 76 -1.22 4.97 -11.39
N ALA A 77 -0.13 5.26 -10.68
CA ALA A 77 1.15 4.58 -10.92
C ALA A 77 1.08 3.12 -10.51
N HIS A 78 0.41 2.85 -9.38
CA HIS A 78 0.21 1.49 -8.87
C HIS A 78 -0.69 0.65 -9.80
N LEU A 79 -1.79 1.23 -10.29
CA LEU A 79 -2.67 0.57 -11.27
C LEU A 79 -1.95 0.27 -12.60
N ARG A 80 -1.04 1.14 -13.05
CA ARG A 80 -0.19 0.85 -14.22
C ARG A 80 0.75 -0.32 -13.94
N MET A 81 1.38 -0.35 -12.76
CA MET A 81 2.23 -1.46 -12.35
C MET A 81 1.44 -2.79 -12.31
N LEU A 82 0.26 -2.81 -11.69
CA LEU A 82 -0.58 -4.03 -11.63
C LEU A 82 -0.96 -4.53 -13.03
N ARG A 83 -1.23 -3.62 -13.97
CA ARG A 83 -1.50 -3.97 -15.37
C ARG A 83 -0.29 -4.62 -16.04
N GLN A 84 0.90 -4.05 -15.85
CA GLN A 84 2.14 -4.65 -16.35
C GLN A 84 2.36 -6.05 -15.78
N VAL A 85 2.07 -6.25 -14.49
CA VAL A 85 2.13 -7.59 -13.86
C VAL A 85 1.14 -8.56 -14.51
N ALA A 86 -0.10 -8.13 -14.77
CA ALA A 86 -1.09 -8.95 -15.45
C ALA A 86 -0.68 -9.30 -16.89
N ASP A 87 -0.09 -8.35 -17.62
CA ASP A 87 0.45 -8.57 -18.96
C ASP A 87 1.60 -9.58 -18.96
N LEU A 88 2.56 -9.45 -18.04
CA LEU A 88 3.65 -10.42 -17.88
C LEU A 88 3.14 -11.82 -17.53
N LYS A 89 2.17 -11.93 -16.61
CA LYS A 89 1.54 -13.21 -16.24
C LYS A 89 0.84 -13.87 -17.44
N ALA A 90 0.30 -13.07 -18.35
CA ALA A 90 -0.34 -13.54 -19.57
C ALA A 90 0.65 -13.78 -20.74
N GLY A 91 1.97 -13.65 -20.50
CA GLY A 91 3.01 -13.82 -21.51
C GLY A 91 3.11 -12.68 -22.53
N ARG A 92 2.47 -11.53 -22.26
CA ARG A 92 2.60 -10.34 -23.11
C ARG A 92 3.87 -9.58 -22.77
N ALA A 93 4.51 -9.01 -23.78
CA ALA A 93 5.65 -8.14 -23.58
C ALA A 93 5.21 -6.82 -22.94
N VAL A 94 5.91 -6.40 -21.90
CA VAL A 94 5.80 -5.05 -21.34
C VAL A 94 6.89 -4.19 -21.94
N GLU A 95 6.54 -3.00 -22.40
CA GLU A 95 7.52 -2.05 -22.92
C GLU A 95 8.50 -1.64 -21.81
N THR A 96 9.78 -1.91 -22.05
CA THR A 96 10.87 -1.55 -21.14
C THR A 96 11.86 -0.66 -21.88
N ILE A 97 12.34 0.38 -21.22
CA ILE A 97 13.47 1.18 -21.73
C ILE A 97 14.80 0.65 -21.19
N GLY A 98 15.87 0.86 -21.95
CA GLY A 98 17.21 0.44 -21.55
C GLY A 98 17.70 1.17 -20.31
N ALA A 99 18.53 0.52 -19.49
CA ALA A 99 19.05 1.12 -18.25
C ALA A 99 19.84 2.42 -18.47
N ALA A 100 20.51 2.56 -19.62
CA ALA A 100 21.22 3.79 -20.00
C ALA A 100 20.25 4.95 -20.29
N GLU A 101 19.16 4.66 -21.01
CA GLU A 101 18.12 5.62 -21.34
C GLU A 101 17.35 6.08 -20.08
N HIS A 102 17.01 5.14 -19.20
CA HIS A 102 16.38 5.46 -17.91
C HIS A 102 17.27 6.36 -17.04
N ARG A 103 18.59 6.12 -17.01
CA ARG A 103 19.54 6.99 -16.31
C ARG A 103 19.62 8.39 -16.92
N ALA A 104 19.63 8.49 -18.24
CA ALA A 104 19.64 9.79 -18.93
C ALA A 104 18.39 10.61 -18.59
N LEU A 105 17.20 9.98 -18.56
CA LEU A 105 15.96 10.62 -18.15
C LEU A 105 15.99 11.11 -16.70
N ILE A 106 16.51 10.30 -15.77
CA ILE A 106 16.66 10.72 -14.36
C ILE A 106 17.59 11.93 -14.25
N ASN A 107 18.75 11.87 -14.89
CA ASN A 107 19.74 12.95 -14.87
C ASN A 107 19.16 14.26 -15.43
N ALA A 108 18.49 14.19 -16.58
CA ALA A 108 17.80 15.33 -17.17
C ALA A 108 16.75 15.94 -16.22
N ARG A 109 15.98 15.10 -15.50
CA ARG A 109 14.97 15.55 -14.53
C ARG A 109 15.57 16.17 -13.27
N LEU A 110 16.78 15.76 -12.90
CA LEU A 110 17.51 16.26 -11.75
C LEU A 110 18.45 17.44 -12.09
N GLY A 111 18.52 17.84 -13.37
CA GLY A 111 19.43 18.88 -13.85
C GLY A 111 20.91 18.51 -13.71
N ARG A 112 21.25 17.22 -13.87
CA ARG A 112 22.61 16.67 -13.78
C ARG A 112 23.08 16.08 -15.11
#